data_AF-A0A3M7L8M7-F1
#
_entry.id   AF-A0A3M7L8M7-F1
#
_cell.length_a   1.000
_cell.length_b   1.000
_cell.length_c   1.000
_cell.angle_alpha   90.00
_cell.angle_beta   90.00
_cell.angle_gamma   90.00
#
_symmetry.space_group_name_H-M   'P 1'
#
loop_
_entity.id
_entity.type
_entity.pdbx_description
1 polymer ?
#
loop_
_entity_poly.entity_id
_entity_poly.type
_entity_poly.pdbx_seq_one_letter_code
_entity_poly.pdbx_strand_id
1 'polypeptide(L)'
;MKVLFSLSLFFIFSISIFSQKKGVLSIKDQAIVEHFNNNYKKKNYKKFTGKIIAKDNKVQFDDKVIFYDKSDKIASLILTEGLIYPQLLTDYQMEKFMNDTTDKTQKRFLRLQKNPKATFDVNNVNFTDLTELGFLDTPAKSKRFKITCRDSKLGNSNIYIIELTNKHAEKNATIEDFIRNSTLTYLYQKTY
;
A
#
# COMPACT_ATOMS: atom_id res chain seq x y z
N MET A 1 49.27 -46.62 43.80
CA MET A 1 48.91 -46.33 42.39
C MET A 1 47.58 -45.57 42.40
N LYS A 2 47.56 -44.33 41.91
CA LYS A 2 46.35 -43.50 41.80
C LYS A 2 46.23 -43.00 40.36
N VAL A 3 45.04 -43.19 39.80
CA VAL A 3 44.67 -42.98 38.40
C VAL A 3 44.22 -41.53 38.23
N LEU A 4 44.71 -40.82 37.21
CA LEU A 4 44.13 -39.55 36.77
C LEU A 4 44.02 -39.58 35.23
N PHE A 5 42.83 -39.92 34.75
CA PHE A 5 42.43 -39.71 33.36
C PHE A 5 42.07 -38.23 33.19
N SER A 6 42.76 -37.50 32.31
CA SER A 6 42.33 -36.17 31.89
C SER A 6 41.24 -36.31 30.82
N LEU A 7 40.00 -35.99 31.17
CA LEU A 7 38.91 -35.90 30.21
C LEU A 7 38.97 -34.53 29.53
N SER A 8 39.41 -34.52 28.27
CA SER A 8 39.42 -33.34 27.40
C SER A 8 37.99 -32.87 27.11
N LEU A 9 37.70 -31.64 27.51
CA LEU A 9 36.43 -30.94 27.37
C LEU A 9 36.18 -30.54 25.90
N PHE A 10 35.35 -31.29 25.18
CA PHE A 10 34.80 -30.87 23.88
C PHE A 10 33.56 -29.98 24.12
N PHE A 11 33.74 -28.66 24.16
CA PHE A 11 32.64 -27.71 24.00
C PHE A 11 32.35 -27.54 22.50
N ILE A 12 31.34 -28.27 22.03
CA ILE A 12 30.81 -28.18 20.67
C ILE A 12 30.16 -26.80 20.51
N PHE A 13 30.64 -26.05 19.51
CA PHE A 13 30.04 -24.82 19.04
C PHE A 13 28.58 -25.06 18.61
N SER A 14 27.62 -24.62 19.42
CA SER A 14 26.21 -24.49 19.03
C SER A 14 26.02 -23.18 18.27
N ILE A 15 26.40 -23.17 16.98
CA ILE A 15 25.96 -22.10 16.07
C ILE A 15 24.46 -22.31 15.85
N SER A 16 23.64 -21.58 16.60
CA SER A 16 22.20 -21.47 16.33
C SER A 16 22.01 -20.67 15.06
N ILE A 17 22.08 -21.32 13.89
CA ILE A 17 21.63 -20.74 12.63
C ILE A 17 20.11 -20.64 12.71
N PHE A 18 19.61 -19.48 13.16
CA PHE A 18 18.20 -19.12 13.05
C PHE A 18 17.92 -18.78 11.57
N SER A 19 17.83 -19.82 10.73
CA SER A 19 17.22 -19.69 9.41
C SER A 19 15.71 -19.60 9.64
N GLN A 20 15.18 -18.38 9.77
CA GLN A 20 13.74 -18.18 9.75
C GLN A 20 13.23 -18.63 8.38
N LYS A 21 12.59 -19.81 8.35
CA LYS A 21 11.90 -20.32 7.17
C LYS A 21 10.88 -19.25 6.77
N LYS A 22 11.11 -18.52 5.67
CA LYS A 22 10.10 -17.62 5.09
C LYS A 22 8.83 -18.46 4.91
N GLY A 23 7.78 -18.15 5.67
CA GLY A 23 6.50 -18.86 5.57
C GLY A 23 6.01 -18.88 4.12
N VAL A 24 5.36 -19.96 3.71
CA VAL A 24 4.80 -20.07 2.37
C VAL A 24 3.80 -18.92 2.17
N LEU A 25 4.08 -18.04 1.21
CA LEU A 25 3.21 -16.90 0.90
C LEU A 25 1.87 -17.41 0.36
N SER A 26 0.78 -16.71 0.69
CA SER A 26 -0.53 -17.03 0.13
C SER A 26 -0.54 -16.80 -1.39
N ILE A 27 -1.43 -17.48 -2.12
CA ILE A 27 -1.60 -17.28 -3.58
C ILE A 27 -1.84 -15.80 -3.91
N LYS A 28 -2.58 -15.09 -3.05
CA LYS A 28 -2.85 -13.66 -3.22
C LYS A 28 -1.58 -12.83 -3.08
N ASP A 29 -0.71 -13.16 -2.13
CA ASP A 29 0.56 -12.46 -1.90
C ASP A 29 1.59 -12.79 -2.99
N GLN A 30 1.62 -14.04 -3.47
CA GLN A 30 2.45 -14.44 -4.60
C GLN A 30 2.12 -13.64 -5.86
N ALA A 31 0.83 -13.45 -6.16
CA ALA A 31 0.40 -12.62 -7.29
C ALA A 31 0.83 -11.14 -7.13
N ILE A 32 0.95 -10.63 -5.91
CA ILE A 32 1.46 -9.28 -5.65
C ILE A 32 2.97 -9.23 -5.93
N VAL A 33 3.73 -10.22 -5.45
CA VAL A 33 5.17 -10.34 -5.72
C VAL A 33 5.44 -10.37 -7.23
N GLU A 34 4.71 -11.23 -7.95
CA GLU A 34 4.84 -11.35 -9.41
C GLU A 34 4.53 -10.04 -10.13
N HIS A 35 3.45 -9.36 -9.73
CA HIS A 35 3.11 -8.05 -10.32
C HIS A 35 4.22 -7.02 -10.11
N PHE A 36 4.82 -6.95 -8.92
CA PHE A 36 5.95 -6.05 -8.69
C PHE A 36 7.17 -6.42 -9.53
N ASN A 37 7.45 -7.70 -9.74
CA ASN A 37 8.60 -8.12 -10.56
C ASN A 37 8.42 -7.74 -12.04
N ASN A 38 7.19 -7.84 -12.55
CA ASN A 38 6.93 -7.72 -13.99
C ASN A 38 6.42 -6.33 -14.42
N ASN A 39 5.74 -5.60 -13.53
CA ASN A 39 4.99 -4.39 -13.88
C ASN A 39 5.37 -3.16 -13.07
N TYR A 40 6.25 -3.28 -12.08
CA TYR A 40 6.64 -2.14 -11.26
C TYR A 40 7.29 -1.03 -12.09
N LYS A 41 6.68 0.15 -12.03
CA LYS A 41 7.22 1.39 -12.60
C LYS A 41 7.03 2.49 -11.58
N LYS A 42 8.15 2.97 -11.03
CA LYS A 42 8.15 4.07 -10.08
C LYS A 42 7.62 5.34 -10.75
N LYS A 43 6.65 5.98 -10.11
CA LYS A 43 6.11 7.30 -10.50
C LYS A 43 6.29 8.26 -9.32
N ASN A 44 6.07 9.55 -9.52
CA ASN A 44 6.01 10.53 -8.44
C ASN A 44 4.61 11.12 -8.42
N TYR A 45 3.85 10.82 -7.37
CA TYR A 45 2.52 11.36 -7.16
C TYR A 45 2.62 12.55 -6.20
N LYS A 46 1.99 13.66 -6.57
CA LYS A 46 1.95 14.86 -5.74
C LYS A 46 1.15 14.56 -4.47
N LYS A 47 1.58 15.12 -3.33
CA LYS A 47 0.74 15.19 -2.13
C LYS A 47 -0.48 16.08 -2.44
N PHE A 48 -1.57 15.81 -1.75
CA PHE A 48 -2.74 16.69 -1.81
C PHE A 48 -2.41 18.09 -1.29
N THR A 49 -2.83 19.13 -2.01
CA THR A 49 -2.55 20.53 -1.67
C THR A 49 -3.80 21.32 -1.26
N GLY A 50 -4.98 20.69 -1.34
CA GLY A 50 -6.24 21.31 -0.92
C GLY A 50 -6.45 21.25 0.59
N LYS A 51 -7.67 21.54 1.03
CA LYS A 51 -8.02 21.53 2.46
C LYS A 51 -8.26 20.10 2.94
N ILE A 52 -7.48 19.68 3.94
CA ILE A 52 -7.67 18.40 4.65
C ILE A 52 -8.32 18.68 6.00
N ILE A 53 -9.45 18.03 6.28
CA ILE A 53 -10.12 18.07 7.59
C ILE A 53 -10.32 16.64 8.07
N ALA A 54 -9.57 16.22 9.09
CA ALA A 54 -9.76 14.94 9.75
C ALA A 54 -10.71 15.11 10.94
N LYS A 55 -11.77 14.29 11.00
CA LYS A 55 -12.71 14.26 12.13
C LYS A 55 -13.24 12.85 12.33
N ASP A 56 -13.16 12.35 13.54
CA ASP A 56 -13.64 11.02 13.94
C ASP A 56 -13.03 9.88 13.10
N ASN A 57 -13.84 9.26 12.24
CA ASN A 57 -13.48 8.14 11.37
C ASN A 57 -13.48 8.54 9.88
N LYS A 58 -13.36 9.83 9.59
CA LYS A 58 -13.33 10.35 8.22
C LYS A 58 -12.28 11.43 8.03
N VAL A 59 -11.76 11.50 6.80
CA VAL A 59 -10.92 12.59 6.31
C VAL A 59 -11.59 13.21 5.10
N GLN A 60 -11.82 14.52 5.17
CA GLN A 60 -12.38 15.31 4.09
C GLN A 60 -11.26 16.02 3.32
N PHE A 61 -11.29 15.89 2.00
CA PHE A 61 -10.39 16.48 1.01
C PHE A 61 -11.21 17.43 0.14
N ASP A 62 -11.16 18.72 0.44
CA ASP A 62 -12.07 19.74 -0.08
C ASP A 62 -13.55 19.35 0.12
N ASP A 63 -14.22 18.83 -0.91
CA ASP A 63 -15.62 18.40 -0.91
C ASP A 63 -15.81 16.87 -0.88
N LYS A 64 -14.72 16.10 -0.91
CA LYS A 64 -14.76 14.62 -0.95
C LYS A 64 -14.36 14.00 0.37
N VAL A 65 -14.91 12.83 0.68
CA VAL A 65 -14.73 12.17 1.97
C VAL A 65 -14.21 10.74 1.79
N ILE A 66 -13.23 10.36 2.61
CA ILE A 66 -12.80 8.97 2.83
C ILE A 66 -13.08 8.62 4.28
N PHE A 67 -13.78 7.51 4.50
CA PHE A 67 -13.96 6.88 5.80
C PHE A 67 -12.85 5.86 6.04
N TYR A 68 -12.50 5.64 7.29
CA TYR A 68 -11.51 4.64 7.68
C TYR A 68 -11.83 4.10 9.09
N ASP A 69 -11.22 2.97 9.47
CA ASP A 69 -11.33 2.48 10.84
C ASP A 69 -10.53 3.40 11.80
N LYS A 70 -11.20 3.97 12.82
CA LYS A 70 -10.58 4.87 13.79
C LYS A 70 -9.40 4.23 14.54
N SER A 71 -9.39 2.91 14.67
CA SER A 71 -8.28 2.17 15.30
C SER A 71 -7.04 2.08 14.40
N ASP A 72 -7.20 2.27 13.09
CA ASP A 72 -6.12 2.22 12.10
C ASP A 72 -5.39 3.56 12.02
N LYS A 73 -4.36 3.69 12.86
CA LYS A 73 -3.49 4.87 12.90
C LYS A 73 -2.73 5.09 11.60
N ILE A 74 -2.41 4.03 10.86
CA ILE A 74 -1.65 4.13 9.61
C ILE A 74 -2.53 4.71 8.51
N ALA A 75 -3.78 4.23 8.38
CA ALA A 75 -4.75 4.80 7.46
C ALA A 75 -5.02 6.27 7.77
N SER A 76 -5.24 6.60 9.05
CA SER A 76 -5.40 7.99 9.48
C SER A 76 -4.23 8.86 9.02
N LEU A 77 -2.99 8.41 9.28
CA LEU A 77 -1.78 9.17 8.95
C LEU A 77 -1.57 9.32 7.44
N ILE A 78 -1.74 8.24 6.66
CA ILE A 78 -1.61 8.28 5.19
C ILE A 78 -2.61 9.27 4.57
N LEU A 79 -3.84 9.31 5.09
CA LEU A 79 -4.87 10.24 4.63
C LEU A 79 -4.58 11.68 5.06
N THR A 80 -4.22 11.91 6.33
CA THR A 80 -3.96 13.27 6.85
C THR A 80 -2.72 13.90 6.22
N GLU A 81 -1.71 13.09 5.87
CA GLU A 81 -0.51 13.52 5.15
C GLU A 81 -0.78 13.77 3.65
N GLY A 82 -2.00 13.54 3.17
CA GLY A 82 -2.39 13.76 1.78
C GLY A 82 -1.64 12.85 0.79
N LEU A 83 -1.16 11.68 1.24
CA LEU A 83 -0.44 10.73 0.40
C LEU A 83 -1.38 9.94 -0.51
N ILE A 84 -2.59 9.68 -0.02
CA ILE A 84 -3.70 9.10 -0.79
C ILE A 84 -4.91 10.00 -0.58
N TYR A 85 -5.60 10.32 -1.67
CA TYR A 85 -6.76 11.20 -1.66
C TYR A 85 -7.71 10.83 -2.81
N PRO A 86 -8.99 11.25 -2.76
CA PRO A 86 -10.01 10.74 -3.68
C PRO A 86 -9.76 11.09 -5.16
N GLN A 87 -9.30 12.32 -5.43
CA GLN A 87 -9.02 12.78 -6.80
C GLN A 87 -7.89 11.97 -7.44
N LEU A 88 -6.85 11.61 -6.67
CA LEU A 88 -5.77 10.73 -7.13
C LEU A 88 -6.31 9.36 -7.57
N LEU A 89 -7.19 8.76 -6.78
CA LEU A 89 -7.77 7.45 -7.10
C LEU A 89 -8.72 7.51 -8.29
N THR A 90 -9.50 8.60 -8.40
CA THR A 90 -10.38 8.88 -9.55
C THR A 90 -9.56 8.97 -10.85
N ASP A 91 -8.49 9.76 -10.83
CA ASP A 91 -7.62 9.95 -12.00
C ASP A 91 -6.89 8.63 -12.35
N TYR A 92 -6.44 7.87 -11.35
CA TYR A 92 -5.81 6.58 -11.54
C TYR A 92 -6.75 5.56 -12.20
N GLN A 93 -8.00 5.45 -11.72
CA GLN A 93 -9.01 4.58 -12.29
C GLN A 93 -9.33 4.93 -13.74
N MET A 94 -9.49 6.22 -14.02
CA MET A 94 -9.74 6.71 -15.37
C MET A 94 -8.56 6.43 -16.31
N GLU A 95 -7.31 6.68 -15.89
CA GLU A 95 -6.11 6.37 -16.67
C GLU A 95 -6.02 4.86 -16.96
N LYS A 96 -6.23 4.02 -15.93
CA LYS A 96 -6.24 2.56 -16.07
C LYS A 96 -7.29 2.11 -17.10
N PHE A 97 -8.52 2.59 -16.98
CA PHE A 97 -9.59 2.27 -17.93
C PHE A 97 -9.24 2.71 -19.35
N MET A 98 -8.71 3.93 -19.51
CA MET A 98 -8.34 4.46 -20.83
C MET A 98 -7.16 3.74 -21.49
N ASN A 99 -6.31 3.08 -20.72
CA ASN A 99 -5.19 2.28 -21.22
C ASN A 99 -5.55 0.82 -21.52
N ASP A 100 -6.65 0.29 -20.97
CA ASP A 100 -7.06 -1.12 -21.12
C ASP A 100 -7.54 -1.45 -22.54
N THR A 101 -7.00 -2.45 -23.22
CA THR A 101 -7.35 -2.73 -24.63
C THR A 101 -8.68 -3.46 -24.83
N THR A 102 -9.36 -3.88 -23.77
CA THR A 102 -10.46 -4.86 -23.83
C THR A 102 -11.79 -4.31 -24.35
N ASP A 103 -12.19 -3.08 -24.02
CA ASP A 103 -13.50 -2.55 -24.42
C ASP A 103 -13.44 -1.19 -25.13
N LYS A 104 -13.34 -1.24 -26.46
CA LYS A 104 -13.33 -0.04 -27.33
C LYS A 104 -14.68 0.69 -27.32
N THR A 105 -15.78 -0.01 -27.08
CA THR A 105 -17.14 0.54 -27.15
C THR A 105 -17.45 1.36 -25.91
N GLN A 106 -17.19 0.83 -24.71
CA GLN A 106 -17.34 1.58 -23.46
C GLN A 106 -16.47 2.83 -23.44
N LYS A 107 -15.25 2.77 -23.98
CA LYS A 107 -14.38 3.95 -24.14
C LYS A 107 -14.97 5.02 -25.05
N ARG A 108 -15.60 4.61 -26.17
CA ARG A 108 -16.29 5.55 -27.07
C ARG A 108 -17.44 6.23 -26.33
N PHE A 109 -18.29 5.47 -25.63
CA PHE A 109 -19.38 6.04 -24.85
C PHE A 109 -18.90 6.97 -23.75
N LEU A 110 -17.85 6.59 -23.01
CA LEU A 110 -17.27 7.43 -21.97
C LEU A 110 -16.79 8.77 -22.54
N ARG A 111 -16.11 8.77 -23.68
CA ARG A 111 -15.62 10.00 -24.34
C ARG A 111 -16.75 10.95 -24.81
N LEU A 112 -17.96 10.42 -25.01
CA LEU A 112 -19.13 11.22 -25.39
C LEU A 112 -19.84 11.83 -24.17
N GLN A 113 -19.53 11.40 -22.94
CA GLN A 113 -20.12 11.98 -21.74
C GLN A 113 -19.60 13.39 -21.49
N LYS A 114 -20.47 14.29 -21.01
CA LYS A 114 -20.10 15.66 -20.63
C LYS A 114 -19.06 15.70 -19.50
N ASN A 115 -19.12 14.72 -18.58
CA ASN A 115 -18.18 14.59 -17.48
C ASN A 115 -17.79 13.11 -17.29
N PRO A 116 -16.79 12.61 -18.04
CA PRO A 116 -16.37 11.20 -17.95
C PRO A 116 -15.78 10.83 -16.60
N LYS A 117 -15.21 11.80 -15.87
CA LYS A 117 -14.62 11.57 -14.55
C LYS A 117 -15.65 11.17 -13.50
N ALA A 118 -16.91 11.58 -13.66
CA ALA A 118 -17.97 11.24 -12.72
C ALA A 118 -18.19 9.72 -12.56
N THR A 119 -17.91 8.95 -13.62
CA THR A 119 -18.01 7.48 -13.60
C THR A 119 -16.97 6.83 -12.68
N PHE A 120 -15.84 7.49 -12.46
CA PHE A 120 -14.73 7.01 -11.63
C PHE A 120 -14.66 7.77 -10.30
N ASP A 121 -15.69 8.54 -9.96
CA ASP A 121 -15.68 9.43 -8.80
C ASP A 121 -15.50 8.63 -7.51
N VAL A 122 -14.30 8.68 -6.96
CA VAL A 122 -14.03 8.15 -5.64
C VAL A 122 -14.51 9.18 -4.63
N ASN A 123 -15.60 8.89 -3.92
CA ASN A 123 -16.13 9.71 -2.85
C ASN A 123 -17.03 8.88 -1.92
N ASN A 124 -17.00 9.14 -0.62
CA ASN A 124 -17.72 8.38 0.41
C ASN A 124 -17.36 6.89 0.40
N VAL A 125 -16.08 6.60 0.19
CA VAL A 125 -15.51 5.24 0.23
C VAL A 125 -14.96 4.93 1.62
N ASN A 126 -14.88 3.65 1.96
CA ASN A 126 -14.33 3.18 3.22
C ASN A 126 -13.01 2.43 3.01
N PHE A 127 -11.95 2.89 3.68
CA PHE A 127 -10.65 2.23 3.70
C PHE A 127 -10.58 1.29 4.90
N THR A 128 -10.29 0.02 4.61
CA THR A 128 -10.10 -1.03 5.61
C THR A 128 -8.84 -1.83 5.32
N ASP A 129 -8.41 -2.60 6.33
CA ASP A 129 -7.33 -3.59 6.20
C ASP A 129 -5.99 -3.02 5.70
N LEU A 130 -5.65 -1.80 6.13
CA LEU A 130 -4.38 -1.20 5.75
C LEU A 130 -3.23 -1.97 6.41
N THR A 131 -2.44 -2.66 5.59
CA THR A 131 -1.40 -3.57 6.08
C THR A 131 -0.08 -3.35 5.33
N GLU A 132 1.03 -3.29 6.08
CA GLU A 132 2.37 -3.26 5.49
C GLU A 132 2.68 -4.61 4.83
N LEU A 133 3.16 -4.59 3.59
CA LEU A 133 3.55 -5.76 2.82
C LEU A 133 5.02 -6.10 3.08
N GLY A 134 5.36 -6.40 4.34
CA GLY A 134 6.73 -6.65 4.79
C GLY A 134 7.40 -7.88 4.14
N PHE A 135 6.64 -8.74 3.47
CA PHE A 135 7.18 -9.86 2.70
C PHE A 135 7.80 -9.43 1.36
N LEU A 136 7.50 -8.23 0.87
CA LEU A 136 8.16 -7.65 -0.30
C LEU A 136 9.51 -7.11 0.14
N ASP A 137 10.58 -7.73 -0.36
CA ASP A 137 11.94 -7.26 -0.13
C ASP A 137 12.07 -5.84 -0.71
N THR A 138 12.06 -4.85 0.18
CA THR A 138 12.04 -3.43 -0.16
C THR A 138 13.20 -2.75 0.53
N PRO A 139 13.87 -1.81 -0.16
CA PRO A 139 14.94 -1.05 0.47
C PRO A 139 14.39 -0.26 1.65
N ALA A 140 15.21 0.01 2.67
CA ALA A 140 14.80 0.74 3.89
C ALA A 140 14.10 2.09 3.63
N LYS A 141 14.30 2.68 2.44
CA LYS A 141 13.70 3.94 2.00
C LYS A 141 12.32 3.79 1.36
N SER A 142 11.82 2.57 1.21
CA SER A 142 10.54 2.27 0.59
C SER A 142 9.75 1.31 1.46
N LYS A 143 8.47 1.62 1.68
CA LYS A 143 7.52 0.71 2.33
C LYS A 143 6.30 0.55 1.45
N ARG A 144 5.75 -0.65 1.42
CA ARG A 144 4.59 -0.99 0.59
C ARG A 144 3.41 -1.36 1.46
N PHE A 145 2.23 -0.90 1.09
CA PHE A 145 1.01 -1.15 1.83
C PHE A 145 -0.08 -1.66 0.91
N LYS A 146 -0.96 -2.47 1.47
CA LYS A 146 -2.21 -2.90 0.86
C LYS A 146 -3.36 -2.23 1.59
N ILE A 147 -4.33 -1.73 0.85
CA ILE A 147 -5.53 -1.06 1.37
C ILE A 147 -6.74 -1.67 0.65
N THR A 148 -7.75 -2.08 1.40
CA THR A 148 -9.06 -2.41 0.85
C THR A 148 -9.89 -1.14 0.80
N CYS A 149 -10.43 -0.80 -0.36
CA CYS A 149 -11.32 0.35 -0.55
C CYS A 149 -12.69 -0.17 -0.99
N ARG A 150 -13.69 0.03 -0.12
CA ARG A 150 -15.07 -0.35 -0.39
C ARG A 150 -15.88 0.87 -0.77
N ASP A 151 -16.52 0.82 -1.94
CA ASP A 151 -17.52 1.80 -2.33
C ASP A 151 -18.90 1.31 -1.89
N SER A 152 -19.58 2.10 -1.07
CA SER A 152 -20.93 1.79 -0.59
C SER A 152 -21.97 1.77 -1.72
N LYS A 153 -21.71 2.45 -2.84
CA LYS A 153 -22.63 2.55 -3.99
C LYS A 153 -22.51 1.36 -4.93
N LEU A 154 -21.30 0.83 -5.11
CA LEU A 154 -21.00 -0.15 -6.16
C LEU A 154 -20.97 -1.59 -5.66
N GLY A 155 -21.06 -1.82 -4.34
CA GLY A 155 -21.05 -3.15 -3.71
C GLY A 155 -19.75 -3.93 -3.89
N ASN A 156 -18.80 -3.42 -4.68
CA ASN A 156 -17.50 -4.01 -4.94
C ASN A 156 -16.43 -3.38 -4.04
N SER A 157 -15.35 -4.13 -3.82
CA SER A 157 -14.18 -3.67 -3.08
C SER A 157 -12.96 -3.73 -3.98
N ASN A 158 -12.25 -2.62 -4.07
CA ASN A 158 -10.98 -2.52 -4.79
C ASN A 158 -9.84 -2.71 -3.81
N ILE A 159 -8.81 -3.46 -4.20
CA ILE A 159 -7.56 -3.49 -3.44
C ILE A 159 -6.58 -2.54 -4.08
N TYR A 160 -6.11 -1.57 -3.29
CA TYR A 160 -4.99 -0.71 -3.67
C TYR A 160 -3.71 -1.23 -3.03
N ILE A 161 -2.65 -1.24 -3.83
CA ILE A 161 -1.30 -1.51 -3.39
C ILE A 161 -0.49 -0.25 -3.68
N ILE A 162 0.14 0.29 -2.64
CA ILE A 162 0.87 1.55 -2.70
C ILE A 162 2.30 1.37 -2.24
N GLU A 163 3.20 2.18 -2.79
CA GLU A 163 4.57 2.31 -2.28
C GLU A 163 4.79 3.75 -1.82
N LEU A 164 5.23 3.89 -0.58
CA LEU A 164 5.70 5.15 -0.01
C LEU A 164 7.22 5.14 -0.03
N THR A 165 7.83 6.20 -0.56
CA THR A 165 9.29 6.41 -0.49
C THR A 165 9.60 7.59 0.43
N ASN A 166 10.45 7.36 1.43
CA ASN A 166 11.09 8.39 2.23
C ASN A 166 12.60 8.39 1.92
N LYS A 167 13.07 9.43 1.22
CA LYS A 167 14.48 9.55 0.78
C LYS A 167 15.46 9.68 1.95
N HIS A 168 14.97 10.13 3.09
CA HIS A 168 15.74 10.43 4.31
C HIS A 168 15.49 9.40 5.41
N ALA A 169 14.82 8.28 5.12
CA ALA A 169 14.56 7.25 6.12
C ALA A 169 15.86 6.62 6.64
N GLU A 170 15.98 6.59 7.96
CA GLU A 170 16.99 5.83 8.69
C GLU A 170 16.47 4.43 9.01
N LYS A 171 17.37 3.46 9.27
CA LYS A 171 16.99 2.05 9.50
C LYS A 171 16.07 1.84 10.70
N ASN A 172 16.05 2.78 11.63
CA ASN A 172 15.34 2.77 12.91
C ASN A 172 14.20 3.82 12.97
N ALA A 173 13.84 4.44 11.85
CA ALA A 173 12.70 5.35 11.81
C ALA A 173 11.40 4.61 12.15
N THR A 174 10.55 5.24 12.98
CA THR A 174 9.21 4.71 13.27
C THR A 174 8.37 4.67 11.99
N ILE A 175 7.34 3.83 11.96
CA ILE A 175 6.45 3.77 10.79
C ILE A 175 5.73 5.11 10.57
N GLU A 176 5.42 5.81 11.66
CA GLU A 176 4.80 7.13 11.65
C GLU A 176 5.73 8.19 11.05
N ASP A 177 6.97 8.26 11.52
CA ASP A 177 7.96 9.21 10.99
C ASP A 177 8.33 8.88 9.54
N PHE A 178 8.33 7.59 9.19
CA PHE A 178 8.51 7.17 7.81
C PHE A 178 7.40 7.75 6.92
N ILE A 179 6.13 7.59 7.31
CA ILE A 179 4.97 8.02 6.51
C ILE A 179 4.91 9.55 6.36
N ARG A 180 5.11 10.31 7.44
CA ARG A 180 5.09 11.78 7.40
C ARG A 180 6.05 12.37 6.36
N ASN A 181 7.25 11.80 6.32
CA ASN A 181 8.33 12.22 5.42
C ASN A 181 8.33 11.49 4.07
N SER A 182 7.28 10.72 3.78
CA SER A 182 7.17 9.97 2.53
C SER A 182 6.53 10.77 1.40
N THR A 183 6.73 10.24 0.20
CA THR A 183 5.98 10.56 -1.01
C THR A 183 5.41 9.27 -1.59
N LEU A 184 4.25 9.33 -2.22
CA LEU A 184 3.69 8.18 -2.92
C LEU A 184 4.46 7.97 -4.23
N THR A 185 5.02 6.78 -4.41
CA THR A 185 5.85 6.44 -5.58
C THR A 185 5.34 5.29 -6.43
N TYR A 186 4.30 4.60 -5.97
CA TYR A 186 3.63 3.56 -6.74
C TYR A 186 2.18 3.45 -6.28
N LEU A 187 1.29 3.20 -7.22
CA LEU A 187 -0.13 2.96 -6.99
C LEU A 187 -0.59 1.91 -7.99
N TYR A 188 -1.17 0.84 -7.48
CA TYR A 188 -1.75 -0.23 -8.26
C TYR A 188 -3.13 -0.60 -7.71
N GLN A 189 -4.13 -0.72 -8.58
CA GLN A 189 -5.44 -1.23 -8.22
C GLN A 189 -5.65 -2.63 -8.78
N LYS A 190 -5.87 -3.58 -7.87
CA LYS A 190 -6.33 -4.92 -8.17
C LYS A 190 -7.85 -4.97 -8.03
N THR A 191 -8.51 -5.36 -9.10
CA THR A 191 -9.96 -5.61 -9.15
C THR A 191 -10.17 -7.12 -9.08
N TYR A 192 -11.15 -7.58 -8.29
CA TYR A 192 -11.62 -8.97 -8.28
C TYR A 192 -12.90 -9.11 -9.08
#